data_AF-A0A7L5UIB6-F1
#
_entry.id   AF-A0A7L5UIB6-F1
#
_cell.length_a   1.000
_cell.length_b   1.000
_cell.length_c   1.000
_cell.angle_alpha   90.00
_cell.angle_beta   90.00
_cell.angle_gamma   90.00
#
_symmetry.space_group_name_H-M   'P 1'
#
loop_
_entity.id
_entity.type
_entity.pdbx_description
1 polymer ?
#
loop_
_entity_poly.entity_id
_entity_poly.type
_entity_poly.pdbx_seq_one_letter_code
_entity_poly.pdbx_strand_id
1 'polypeptide(L)'
;MAFENDPRTWSFAKRALAELKKPRKRQTKKFWRCWVQVQLADGELRWYQLPKDLQAAIKAERKLHPQTWQNFLQGAVINVPIGEYHDGKAPITCGLICQVKMRHHQKVPSHDVTRSQFVQPTYLCGWPRYHQLANYLKHDFSPENQYQIKHDLHRVLKPKWWLKRKLGGI
;
A
#
# COMPACT_ATOMS: atom_id res chain seq x y z
N MET A 1 -12.26 -48.54 -35.22
CA MET A 1 -12.50 -47.15 -35.65
C MET A 1 -12.83 -46.32 -34.42
N ALA A 2 -11.97 -45.38 -34.03
CA ALA A 2 -12.24 -44.43 -32.95
C ALA A 2 -11.33 -43.20 -33.05
N PHE A 3 -11.66 -42.26 -33.93
CA PHE A 3 -11.00 -40.93 -34.02
C PHE A 3 -11.98 -39.78 -33.79
N GLU A 4 -13.11 -40.03 -33.14
CA GLU A 4 -14.22 -39.07 -33.09
C GLU A 4 -14.09 -38.01 -31.98
N ASN A 5 -13.01 -38.08 -31.17
CA ASN A 5 -12.82 -37.23 -29.99
C ASN A 5 -11.55 -36.35 -30.01
N ASP A 6 -10.94 -36.08 -31.18
CA ASP A 6 -9.89 -35.05 -31.27
C ASP A 6 -10.51 -33.65 -31.43
N PRO A 7 -10.28 -32.68 -30.52
CA PRO A 7 -10.78 -31.31 -30.65
C PRO A 7 -10.26 -30.56 -31.89
N ARG A 8 -9.22 -31.06 -32.56
CA ARG A 8 -8.63 -30.47 -33.77
C ARG A 8 -9.44 -30.74 -35.03
N THR A 9 -10.26 -31.80 -35.04
CA THR A 9 -11.14 -32.15 -36.17
C THR A 9 -12.52 -31.50 -36.04
N TRP A 10 -12.77 -30.74 -34.98
CA TRP A 10 -14.05 -30.08 -34.76
C TRP A 10 -14.23 -28.87 -35.65
N SER A 11 -15.46 -28.73 -36.18
CA SER A 11 -15.88 -27.50 -36.85
C SER A 11 -15.79 -26.31 -35.88
N PHE A 12 -15.57 -25.11 -36.43
CA PHE A 12 -15.44 -23.88 -35.66
C PHE A 12 -16.61 -23.68 -34.69
N ALA A 13 -17.84 -23.91 -35.14
CA ALA A 13 -19.05 -23.81 -34.32
C ALA A 13 -19.08 -24.82 -33.15
N LYS A 14 -18.67 -26.07 -33.39
CA LYS A 14 -18.61 -27.11 -32.35
C LYS A 14 -17.55 -26.77 -31.29
N ARG A 15 -16.42 -26.22 -31.73
CA ARG A 15 -15.34 -25.73 -30.85
C ARG A 15 -15.80 -24.55 -30.00
N ALA A 16 -16.46 -23.57 -30.61
CA ALA A 16 -17.01 -22.41 -29.91
C ALA A 16 -18.07 -22.80 -28.87
N LEU A 17 -19.00 -23.70 -29.21
CA LEU A 17 -20.00 -24.22 -28.27
C LEU A 17 -19.36 -24.99 -27.10
N ALA A 18 -18.33 -25.79 -27.38
CA ALA A 18 -17.58 -26.48 -26.33
C ALA A 18 -16.80 -25.52 -25.42
N GLU A 19 -16.30 -24.42 -25.98
CA GLU A 19 -15.59 -23.37 -25.25
C GLU A 19 -16.52 -22.52 -24.38
N LEU A 20 -17.76 -22.28 -24.84
CA LEU A 20 -18.84 -21.68 -24.05
C LEU A 20 -19.33 -22.60 -22.91
N LYS A 21 -19.32 -23.92 -23.13
CA LYS A 21 -19.68 -24.93 -22.11
C LYS A 21 -18.58 -25.18 -21.08
N LYS A 22 -17.33 -24.82 -21.36
CA LYS A 22 -16.28 -24.83 -20.34
C LYS A 22 -16.62 -23.75 -19.32
N PRO A 23 -16.74 -24.07 -18.01
CA PRO A 23 -16.87 -23.03 -17.02
C PRO A 23 -15.66 -22.11 -17.18
N ARG A 24 -15.90 -20.82 -17.47
CA ARG A 24 -14.85 -19.80 -17.44
C ARG A 24 -14.17 -19.95 -16.10
N LYS A 25 -12.97 -20.53 -16.05
CA LYS A 25 -12.16 -20.58 -14.84
C LYS A 25 -11.81 -19.13 -14.51
N ARG A 26 -12.70 -18.42 -13.81
CA ARG A 26 -12.33 -17.25 -13.01
C ARG A 26 -11.42 -17.79 -11.92
N GLN A 27 -10.17 -18.06 -12.28
CA GLN A 27 -9.11 -18.14 -11.31
C GLN A 27 -9.02 -16.72 -10.74
N THR A 28 -9.77 -16.45 -9.68
CA THR A 28 -9.35 -15.44 -8.71
C THR A 28 -8.06 -15.98 -8.11
N LYS A 29 -6.95 -15.85 -8.84
CA LYS A 29 -5.61 -16.14 -8.33
C LYS A 29 -5.55 -15.43 -6.98
N LYS A 30 -5.31 -16.18 -5.91
CA LYS A 30 -5.19 -15.66 -4.55
C LYS A 30 -3.96 -14.75 -4.53
N PHE A 31 -4.14 -13.49 -4.91
CA PHE A 31 -3.07 -12.52 -4.91
C PHE A 31 -2.87 -12.06 -3.47
N TRP A 32 -1.61 -11.94 -3.06
CA TRP A 32 -1.25 -11.32 -1.80
C TRP A 32 -0.94 -9.84 -2.05
N ARG A 33 -1.41 -8.99 -1.16
CA ARG A 33 -1.13 -7.55 -1.14
C ARG A 33 -0.38 -7.21 0.13
N CYS A 34 0.57 -6.31 0.02
CA CYS A 34 1.22 -5.66 1.15
C CYS A 34 0.29 -4.62 1.75
N TRP A 35 0.16 -4.67 3.07
CA TRP A 35 -0.61 -3.76 3.89
C TRP A 35 0.29 -3.18 4.96
N VAL A 36 0.03 -1.92 5.31
CA VAL A 36 0.76 -1.18 6.32
C VAL A 36 -0.20 -0.72 7.40
N GLN A 37 0.21 -0.86 8.65
CA GLN A 37 -0.49 -0.25 9.78
C GLN A 37 0.16 1.11 10.01
N VAL A 38 -0.66 2.15 9.92
CA VAL A 38 -0.22 3.53 10.03
C VAL A 38 -0.77 4.12 11.32
N GLN A 39 0.10 4.71 12.12
CA GLN A 39 -0.27 5.55 13.26
C GLN A 39 -0.44 6.99 12.78
N LEU A 40 -1.65 7.52 12.94
CA LEU A 40 -2.00 8.88 12.59
C LEU A 40 -1.60 9.88 13.70
N ALA A 41 -1.70 11.18 13.41
CA ALA A 41 -1.33 12.25 14.35
C ALA A 41 -2.20 12.33 15.62
N ASP A 42 -3.40 11.77 15.58
CA ASP A 42 -4.32 11.59 16.72
C ASP A 42 -4.00 10.34 17.56
N GLY A 43 -3.07 9.50 17.10
CA GLY A 43 -2.69 8.24 17.75
C GLY A 43 -3.47 7.02 17.25
N GLU A 44 -4.48 7.19 16.39
CA GLU A 44 -5.25 6.09 15.84
C GLU A 44 -4.37 5.20 14.92
N LEU A 45 -4.59 3.89 15.00
CA LEU A 45 -3.91 2.90 14.17
C LEU A 45 -4.86 2.38 13.09
N ARG A 46 -4.59 2.69 11.82
CA ARG A 46 -5.39 2.24 10.69
C ARG A 46 -4.58 1.36 9.74
N TRP A 47 -5.24 0.38 9.12
CA TRP A 47 -4.63 -0.50 8.13
C TRP A 47 -4.93 0.01 6.73
N TYR A 48 -3.86 0.18 5.94
CA TYR A 48 -3.96 0.60 4.55
C TYR A 48 -3.29 -0.40 3.63
N GLN A 49 -3.87 -0.61 2.45
CA GLN A 49 -3.25 -1.35 1.37
C GLN A 49 -2.28 -0.43 0.61
N LEU A 50 -1.09 -0.93 0.27
CA LEU A 50 -0.20 -0.17 -0.61
C LEU A 50 -0.73 -0.11 -2.06
N PRO A 51 -0.49 0.99 -2.79
CA PRO A 51 -0.84 1.14 -4.20
C PRO A 51 -0.01 0.22 -5.10
N LYS A 52 -0.47 -0.02 -6.33
CA LYS A 52 0.03 -1.10 -7.21
C LYS A 52 1.52 -0.99 -7.54
N ASP A 53 2.02 0.21 -7.68
CA ASP A 53 3.42 0.58 -7.89
C ASP A 53 4.29 0.20 -6.67
N LEU A 54 3.89 0.60 -5.47
CA LEU A 54 4.61 0.21 -4.24
C LEU A 54 4.53 -1.30 -4.01
N GLN A 55 3.43 -1.96 -4.40
CA GLN A 55 3.33 -3.42 -4.35
C GLN A 55 4.39 -4.11 -5.23
N ALA A 56 4.73 -3.53 -6.39
CA ALA A 56 5.76 -4.07 -7.26
C ALA A 56 7.16 -3.87 -6.64
N ALA A 57 7.43 -2.67 -6.11
CA ALA A 57 8.69 -2.37 -5.41
C ALA A 57 8.91 -3.31 -4.21
N ILE A 58 7.89 -3.51 -3.37
CA ILE A 58 7.99 -4.40 -2.20
C ILE A 58 8.16 -5.87 -2.61
N LYS A 59 7.61 -6.30 -3.74
CA LYS A 59 7.87 -7.65 -4.26
C LYS A 59 9.31 -7.83 -4.71
N ALA A 60 9.89 -6.81 -5.35
CA ALA A 60 11.30 -6.83 -5.73
C ALA A 60 12.19 -6.85 -4.48
N GLU A 61 11.91 -5.97 -3.51
CA GLU A 61 12.63 -5.92 -2.24
C GLU A 61 12.56 -7.23 -1.48
N ARG A 62 11.38 -7.86 -1.41
CA ARG A 62 11.20 -9.17 -0.78
C ARG A 62 11.95 -10.30 -1.49
N LYS A 63 12.18 -10.19 -2.79
CA LYS A 63 12.98 -11.18 -3.54
C LYS A 63 14.47 -11.05 -3.18
N LEU A 64 14.96 -9.83 -2.99
CA LEU A 64 16.36 -9.54 -2.64
C LEU A 64 16.63 -9.77 -1.15
N HIS A 65 15.69 -9.38 -0.29
CA HIS A 65 15.82 -9.36 1.17
C HIS A 65 14.63 -10.06 1.85
N PRO A 66 14.47 -11.39 1.69
CA PRO A 66 13.27 -12.13 2.08
C PRO A 66 12.95 -12.09 3.58
N GLN A 67 13.95 -11.91 4.44
CA GLN A 67 13.79 -11.87 5.89
C GLN A 67 13.59 -10.46 6.45
N THR A 68 14.08 -9.42 5.77
CA THR A 68 14.17 -8.05 6.32
C THR A 68 13.41 -6.99 5.51
N TRP A 69 12.76 -7.37 4.41
CA TRP A 69 12.02 -6.44 3.54
C TRP A 69 10.98 -5.56 4.27
N GLN A 70 10.45 -5.99 5.42
CA GLN A 70 9.52 -5.17 6.21
C GLN A 70 10.17 -3.90 6.74
N ASN A 71 11.48 -3.96 7.04
CA ASN A 71 12.26 -2.83 7.55
C ASN A 71 12.40 -1.71 6.53
N PHE A 72 12.16 -2.00 5.24
CA PHE A 72 12.16 -1.00 4.17
C PHE A 72 11.08 0.09 4.35
N LEU A 73 9.93 -0.29 4.92
CA LEU A 73 8.81 0.63 5.17
C LEU A 73 8.58 0.91 6.66
N GLN A 74 8.97 0.00 7.55
CA GLN A 74 8.70 0.17 8.98
C GLN A 74 9.43 1.41 9.53
N GLY A 75 8.67 2.33 10.12
CA GLY A 75 9.14 3.63 10.60
C GLY A 75 9.13 4.74 9.54
N ALA A 76 8.69 4.47 8.32
CA ALA A 76 8.52 5.49 7.29
C ALA A 76 7.31 6.38 7.60
N VAL A 77 7.35 7.63 7.13
CA VAL A 77 6.16 8.51 7.10
C VAL A 77 5.49 8.37 5.74
N ILE A 78 4.18 8.17 5.71
CA ILE A 78 3.41 7.96 4.46
C ILE A 78 2.15 8.81 4.44
N ASN A 79 1.78 9.29 3.25
CA ASN A 79 0.53 9.99 3.04
C ASN A 79 -0.63 9.01 2.87
N VAL A 80 -1.72 9.24 3.60
CA VAL A 80 -2.91 8.38 3.61
C VAL A 80 -4.19 9.20 3.49
N PRO A 81 -5.20 8.69 2.75
CA PRO A 81 -6.53 9.28 2.78
C PRO A 81 -7.22 8.99 4.13
N ILE A 82 -8.04 9.94 4.59
CA ILE A 82 -8.85 9.81 5.81
C ILE A 82 -10.36 9.88 5.55
N GLY A 83 -10.75 10.13 4.31
CA GLY A 83 -12.15 10.22 3.89
C GLY A 83 -12.35 9.70 2.48
N GLU A 84 -13.61 9.69 2.06
CA GLU A 84 -14.00 9.25 0.74
C GLU A 84 -13.47 10.17 -0.36
N TYR A 85 -13.44 9.62 -1.57
CA TYR A 85 -13.04 10.37 -2.75
C TYR A 85 -14.26 11.02 -3.38
N HIS A 86 -14.21 12.34 -3.51
CA HIS A 86 -15.16 13.12 -4.28
C HIS A 86 -14.39 13.81 -5.42
N ASP A 87 -14.83 13.61 -6.66
CA ASP A 87 -14.18 14.16 -7.86
C ASP A 87 -12.67 13.86 -7.95
N GLY A 88 -12.27 12.65 -7.57
CA GLY A 88 -10.88 12.21 -7.57
C GLY A 88 -10.01 12.80 -6.45
N LYS A 89 -10.59 13.65 -5.58
CA LYS A 89 -9.92 14.27 -4.43
C LYS A 89 -10.41 13.63 -3.14
N ALA A 90 -9.51 13.52 -2.17
CA ALA A 90 -9.83 13.07 -0.81
C ALA A 90 -9.06 13.92 0.19
N PRO A 91 -9.55 14.08 1.43
CA PRO A 91 -8.76 14.63 2.52
C PRO A 91 -7.57 13.70 2.80
N ILE A 92 -6.36 14.27 2.84
CA ILE A 92 -5.09 13.54 3.02
C ILE A 92 -4.42 14.00 4.31
N THR A 93 -3.90 13.03 5.06
CA THR A 93 -3.00 13.23 6.20
C THR A 93 -1.70 12.46 5.97
N CYS A 94 -0.76 12.55 6.92
CA CYS A 94 0.38 11.66 7.00
C CYS A 94 0.42 10.91 8.34
N GLY A 95 1.08 9.75 8.34
CA GLY A 95 1.26 8.94 9.54
C GLY A 95 2.51 8.07 9.47
N LEU A 96 2.87 7.47 10.61
CA LEU A 96 4.03 6.61 10.75
C LEU A 96 3.66 5.15 10.50
N ILE A 97 4.41 4.45 9.66
CA ILE A 97 4.23 3.02 9.44
C ILE A 97 4.77 2.25 10.65
N CYS A 98 3.89 1.62 11.42
CA CYS A 98 4.27 0.84 12.60
C CYS A 98 4.47 -0.65 12.28
N GLN A 99 3.69 -1.20 11.35
CA GLN A 99 3.74 -2.61 10.97
C GLN A 99 3.53 -2.79 9.47
N VAL A 100 4.11 -3.86 8.92
CA VAL A 100 4.00 -4.23 7.50
C VAL A 100 3.65 -5.71 7.39
N LYS A 101 2.54 -6.05 6.70
CA LYS A 101 2.05 -7.43 6.58
C LYS A 101 1.59 -7.75 5.16
N MET A 102 1.77 -8.99 4.76
CA MET A 102 1.11 -9.53 3.57
C MET A 102 -0.27 -10.05 3.96
N ARG A 103 -1.31 -9.65 3.23
CA ARG A 103 -2.69 -10.14 3.41
C ARG A 103 -3.24 -10.65 2.09
N HIS A 104 -4.22 -11.53 2.16
CA HIS A 104 -4.97 -11.94 0.99
C HIS A 104 -5.65 -10.73 0.35
N HIS A 105 -5.66 -10.71 -0.98
CA HIS A 105 -6.29 -9.64 -1.73
C HIS A 105 -7.78 -9.60 -1.43
N GLN A 106 -8.21 -8.45 -0.95
CA GLN A 106 -9.61 -8.07 -0.82
C GLN A 106 -9.82 -6.83 -1.69
N LYS A 107 -11.03 -6.67 -2.24
CA LYS A 107 -11.42 -5.38 -2.81
C LYS A 107 -11.58 -4.43 -1.64
N VAL A 108 -10.80 -3.36 -1.65
CA VAL A 108 -10.82 -2.33 -0.60
C VAL A 108 -11.33 -1.03 -1.19
N PRO A 109 -12.05 -0.21 -0.41
CA PRO A 109 -12.33 1.17 -0.75
C PRO A 109 -11.06 1.93 -1.13
N SER A 110 -11.17 2.96 -1.98
CA SER A 110 -10.03 3.80 -2.35
C SER A 110 -9.41 4.53 -1.16
N HIS A 111 -10.21 4.84 -0.12
CA HIS A 111 -9.74 5.45 1.12
C HIS A 111 -8.96 4.49 2.03
N ASP A 112 -8.92 3.20 1.71
CA ASP A 112 -8.07 2.20 2.37
C ASP A 112 -6.75 1.97 1.61
N VAL A 113 -6.46 2.77 0.57
CA VAL A 113 -5.23 2.68 -0.21
C VAL A 113 -4.34 3.88 0.08
N THR A 114 -3.09 3.64 0.48
CA THR A 114 -2.14 4.74 0.72
C THR A 114 -1.81 5.49 -0.57
N ARG A 115 -1.25 6.69 -0.44
CA ARG A 115 -0.55 7.33 -1.56
C ARG A 115 0.84 6.72 -1.73
N SER A 116 1.40 6.85 -2.94
CA SER A 116 2.74 6.35 -3.26
C SER A 116 3.86 7.21 -2.69
N GLN A 117 3.53 8.34 -2.07
CA GLN A 117 4.49 9.26 -1.46
C GLN A 117 4.73 8.87 0.00
N PHE A 118 5.96 8.47 0.28
CA PHE A 118 6.43 8.15 1.62
C PHE A 118 7.90 8.53 1.78
N VAL A 119 8.34 8.71 3.01
CA VAL A 119 9.73 8.98 3.34
C VAL A 119 10.25 7.93 4.30
N GLN A 120 11.31 7.24 3.88
CA GLN A 120 11.91 6.15 4.64
C GLN A 120 12.55 6.64 5.95
N PRO A 121 12.65 5.77 6.97
CA PRO A 121 13.20 6.12 8.27
C PRO A 121 14.62 6.70 8.19
N THR A 122 15.43 6.20 7.24
CA THR A 122 16.81 6.62 7.01
C THR A 122 16.92 8.09 6.61
N TYR A 123 15.88 8.68 6.00
CA TYR A 123 15.83 10.10 5.65
C TYR A 123 15.22 10.97 6.75
N LEU A 124 14.69 10.37 7.83
CA LEU A 124 14.12 11.07 8.98
C LEU A 124 15.19 11.46 10.02
N CYS A 125 16.38 10.84 10.00
CA CYS A 125 17.44 11.17 10.96
C CYS A 125 18.18 12.46 10.54
N GLY A 126 18.22 13.43 11.46
CA GLY A 126 18.82 14.75 11.25
C GLY A 126 17.77 15.82 10.91
N TRP A 127 17.52 16.69 11.89
CA TRP A 127 16.58 17.82 11.81
C TRP A 127 16.83 18.89 10.71
N PRO A 128 17.98 18.98 10.00
CA PRO A 128 18.16 19.96 8.92
C PRO A 128 17.23 19.78 7.69
N ARG A 129 16.48 18.68 7.59
CA ARG A 129 15.71 18.31 6.38
C ARG A 129 14.18 18.37 6.53
N TYR A 130 13.66 18.85 7.66
CA TYR A 130 12.19 18.90 7.89
C TYR A 130 11.44 19.63 6.78
N HIS A 131 11.94 20.78 6.33
CA HIS A 131 11.29 21.57 5.27
C HIS A 131 11.28 20.83 3.93
N GLN A 132 12.37 20.14 3.57
CA GLN A 132 12.45 19.37 2.34
C GLN A 132 11.49 18.17 2.38
N LEU A 133 11.41 17.50 3.52
CA LEU A 133 10.49 16.40 3.74
C LEU A 133 9.02 16.83 3.68
N ALA A 134 8.70 17.94 4.36
CA ALA A 134 7.36 18.52 4.32
C ALA A 134 6.98 18.99 2.91
N ASN A 135 7.93 19.57 2.16
CA ASN A 135 7.71 19.96 0.76
C ASN A 135 7.47 18.74 -0.13
N TYR A 136 8.29 17.69 -0.01
CA TYR A 136 8.10 16.44 -0.74
C TYR A 136 6.72 15.83 -0.47
N LEU A 137 6.34 15.69 0.81
CA LEU A 137 5.06 15.07 1.17
C LEU A 137 3.84 15.90 0.77
N LYS A 138 3.96 17.22 0.53
CA LYS A 138 2.79 18.06 0.26
C LYS A 138 2.60 18.46 -1.21
N HIS A 139 3.66 18.41 -2.03
CA HIS A 139 3.70 19.15 -3.30
C HIS A 139 2.59 18.82 -4.30
N ASP A 140 2.06 17.60 -4.31
CA ASP A 140 1.02 17.17 -5.26
C ASP A 140 -0.42 17.41 -4.77
N PHE A 141 -0.62 18.07 -3.62
CA PHE A 141 -1.95 18.23 -3.01
C PHE A 141 -2.47 19.66 -3.00
N SER A 142 -3.79 19.80 -2.81
CA SER A 142 -4.45 21.10 -2.64
C SER A 142 -3.97 21.82 -1.38
N PRO A 143 -4.08 23.16 -1.29
CA PRO A 143 -3.62 23.95 -0.14
C PRO A 143 -4.14 23.44 1.21
N GLU A 144 -5.37 22.96 1.28
CA GLU A 144 -5.99 22.42 2.49
C GLU A 144 -5.27 21.14 2.95
N ASN A 145 -5.06 20.22 2.02
CA ASN A 145 -4.31 18.99 2.28
C ASN A 145 -2.83 19.28 2.59
N GLN A 146 -2.23 20.29 1.95
CA GLN A 146 -0.87 20.70 2.27
C GLN A 146 -0.74 21.19 3.72
N TYR A 147 -1.71 21.97 4.17
CA TYR A 147 -1.77 22.43 5.56
C TYR A 147 -1.92 21.25 6.51
N GLN A 148 -2.87 20.35 6.25
CA GLN A 148 -3.13 19.17 7.07
C GLN A 148 -1.89 18.28 7.18
N ILE A 149 -1.26 17.93 6.06
CA ILE A 149 -0.03 17.12 6.03
C ILE A 149 1.08 17.78 6.84
N LYS A 150 1.31 19.09 6.68
CA LYS A 150 2.36 19.81 7.43
C LYS A 150 2.09 19.83 8.93
N HIS A 151 0.83 20.06 9.32
CA HIS A 151 0.41 20.05 10.72
C HIS A 151 0.59 18.67 11.35
N ASP A 152 0.14 17.62 10.66
CA ASP A 152 0.18 16.25 11.17
C ASP A 152 1.61 15.70 11.17
N LEU A 153 2.43 16.05 10.18
CA LEU A 153 3.82 15.64 10.10
C LEU A 153 4.61 16.08 11.35
N HIS A 154 4.41 17.32 11.78
CA HIS A 154 5.04 17.83 12.99
C HIS A 154 4.60 17.02 14.23
N ARG A 155 3.33 16.62 14.29
CA ARG A 155 2.78 15.81 15.39
C ARG A 155 3.22 14.35 15.35
N VAL A 156 3.40 13.78 14.16
CA VAL A 156 3.86 12.40 13.94
C VAL A 156 5.36 12.26 14.22
N LEU A 157 6.15 13.31 13.95
CA LEU A 157 7.58 13.33 14.24
C LEU A 157 7.92 13.79 15.67
N LYS A 158 7.05 14.56 16.33
CA LYS A 158 7.19 14.96 17.74
C LYS A 158 7.13 13.85 18.81
N PRO A 159 6.48 12.67 18.66
CA PRO A 159 6.29 11.79 19.80
C PRO A 159 7.50 10.89 20.01
N LYS A 160 7.87 10.83 21.28
CA LYS A 160 8.69 9.91 22.10
C LYS A 160 8.76 8.40 21.71
N TRP A 161 8.69 8.02 20.43
CA TRP A 161 8.80 6.62 20.01
C TRP A 161 10.20 6.04 20.27
N TRP A 162 11.24 6.87 20.19
CA TRP A 162 12.61 6.53 20.62
C TRP A 162 12.77 6.42 22.14
N LEU A 163 11.94 7.11 22.93
CA LEU A 163 11.98 7.09 24.40
C LEU A 163 11.31 5.84 24.98
N LYS A 164 10.25 5.30 24.33
CA LYS A 164 9.61 4.05 24.77
C LYS A 164 10.45 2.79 24.49
N ARG A 165 11.27 2.75 23.43
CA ARG A 165 12.16 1.60 23.14
C ARG A 165 13.35 1.47 24.10
N LYS A 166 13.78 2.54 24.77
CA LYS A 166 14.81 2.46 25.84
C LYS A 166 14.27 1.95 27.18
N LEU A 167 12.95 1.91 27.36
CA LEU A 167 12.30 1.52 28.63
C LEU A 167 11.46 0.24 28.54
N GLY A 168 11.25 -0.30 27.34
CA GLY A 168 10.55 -1.56 27.10
C GLY A 168 11.43 -2.54 26.36
N GLY A 169 12.48 -3.02 27.02
CA GLY A 169 13.15 -4.25 26.64
C GLY A 169 12.32 -5.42 27.14
N ILE A 170 11.70 -6.14 26.20
CA ILE A 170 11.39 -7.57 26.26
C ILE A 170 11.69 -8.13 24.88
#